data_AF-A0A9W9CE51-F1
#
_entry.id   AF-A0A9W9CE51-F1
#
_cell.length_a   1.000
_cell.length_b   1.000
_cell.length_c   1.000
_cell.angle_alpha   90.00
_cell.angle_beta   90.00
_cell.angle_gamma   90.00
#
_symmetry.space_group_name_H-M   'P 1'
#
loop_
_entity.id
_entity.type
_entity.pdbx_description
1 polymer ?
#
loop_
_entity_poly.entity_id
_entity_poly.type
_entity_poly.pdbx_seq_one_letter_code
_entity_poly.pdbx_strand_id
1 'polypeptide(L)'
;MVKPLSFKGDKKVKKRKRVADDTDTDAPASKALTTTTSTTDAATDDDSWVNADAPTDVSGPIIVVLPTEPVTCLACDANGKVFCSQIENCVEGDPATSEPHDVRQVWVATRVAGTESFSLKGHHGRYLGCDKYGILSATSTAVSPAESFTVIPIPDNPSTFGLQTARDTFLTIDDSKASGPDVRGDAEGITFNTTFRIRMQARFKPRHKVAKAEKALEKISKKELEDLIGRRLEDDEVKKLRKARREGNFHEVSLAYKVKTSHDKYA
;
A
#
# COMPACT_ATOMS: atom_id res chain seq x y z
N MET A 1 19.22 -30.34 36.34
CA MET A 1 19.20 -29.35 35.24
C MET A 1 19.48 -27.98 35.84
N VAL A 2 20.69 -27.44 35.64
CA VAL A 2 21.18 -26.22 36.29
C VAL A 2 20.58 -24.98 35.61
N LYS A 3 20.03 -24.06 36.40
CA LYS A 3 19.51 -22.77 35.92
C LYS A 3 20.67 -21.86 35.48
N PRO A 4 20.59 -21.20 34.31
CA PRO A 4 21.62 -20.27 33.86
C PRO A 4 21.65 -19.01 34.76
N LEU A 5 22.87 -18.53 35.03
CA LEU A 5 23.17 -17.35 35.85
C LEU A 5 22.91 -16.08 35.03
N SER A 6 21.99 -15.22 35.48
CA SER A 6 21.68 -13.94 34.82
C SER A 6 22.67 -12.85 35.24
N PHE A 7 23.18 -12.06 34.28
CA PHE A 7 24.12 -10.97 34.56
C PHE A 7 23.40 -9.66 34.88
N LYS A 8 24.06 -8.80 35.67
CA LYS A 8 23.57 -7.46 36.02
C LYS A 8 23.58 -6.58 34.76
N GLY A 9 22.39 -6.34 34.20
CA GLY A 9 22.19 -5.57 32.97
C GLY A 9 21.05 -6.11 32.10
N ASP A 10 20.62 -7.36 32.31
CA ASP A 10 19.55 -7.95 31.51
C ASP A 10 18.16 -7.35 31.82
N LYS A 11 17.47 -6.92 30.76
CA LYS A 11 16.17 -6.27 30.82
C LYS A 11 15.08 -7.30 31.16
N LYS A 12 14.39 -7.11 32.29
CA LYS A 12 13.33 -8.02 32.77
C LYS A 12 12.22 -8.19 31.73
N VAL A 13 11.96 -9.42 31.29
CA VAL A 13 10.81 -9.77 30.46
C VAL A 13 9.53 -9.58 31.27
N LYS A 14 8.66 -8.63 30.86
CA LYS A 14 7.34 -8.42 31.47
C LYS A 14 6.42 -9.60 31.16
N LYS A 15 6.03 -10.36 32.19
CA LYS A 15 5.03 -11.44 32.11
C LYS A 15 3.65 -10.85 31.77
N ARG A 16 3.06 -11.24 30.64
CA ARG A 16 1.62 -11.03 30.36
C ARG A 16 0.80 -11.99 31.23
N LYS A 17 -0.23 -11.46 31.88
CA LYS A 17 -1.20 -12.19 32.71
C LYS A 17 -2.13 -13.00 31.79
N ARG A 18 -2.02 -14.33 31.81
CA ARG A 18 -3.03 -15.25 31.25
C ARG A 18 -4.20 -15.32 32.24
N VAL A 19 -5.43 -15.16 31.75
CA VAL A 19 -6.65 -15.61 32.42
C VAL A 19 -6.82 -17.09 32.03
N ALA A 20 -7.19 -17.92 33.00
CA ALA A 20 -7.28 -19.37 32.87
C ALA A 20 -8.58 -19.82 32.20
N ASP A 21 -8.45 -20.90 31.43
CA ASP A 21 -9.48 -21.72 30.77
C ASP A 21 -10.38 -22.47 31.77
N ASP A 22 -11.56 -22.89 31.31
CA ASP A 22 -12.22 -24.11 31.80
C ASP A 22 -12.56 -25.01 30.59
N THR A 23 -11.84 -26.14 30.55
CA THR A 23 -12.11 -27.52 30.03
C THR A 23 -13.08 -27.76 28.87
N ASP A 24 -12.96 -28.77 28.00
CA ASP A 24 -11.95 -29.76 27.58
C ASP A 24 -12.65 -30.57 26.46
N THR A 25 -11.92 -31.02 25.43
CA THR A 25 -12.05 -32.29 24.67
C THR A 25 -11.68 -32.19 23.19
N ASP A 26 -10.60 -32.92 22.91
CA ASP A 26 -10.20 -33.66 21.70
C ASP A 26 -9.80 -32.96 20.38
N ALA A 27 -8.66 -33.45 19.88
CA ALA A 27 -7.84 -32.96 18.78
C ALA A 27 -8.18 -33.66 17.42
N PRO A 28 -7.31 -33.60 16.39
CA PRO A 28 -7.00 -32.45 15.53
C PRO A 28 -7.19 -32.79 14.02
N ALA A 29 -7.47 -31.81 13.16
CA ALA A 29 -7.08 -31.84 11.73
C ALA A 29 -7.48 -30.56 10.97
N SER A 30 -6.47 -29.92 10.36
CA SER A 30 -6.48 -29.26 9.04
C SER A 30 -7.82 -28.86 8.41
N LYS A 31 -8.04 -27.55 8.24
CA LYS A 31 -8.44 -26.90 6.96
C LYS A 31 -8.80 -25.42 7.16
N ALA A 32 -8.48 -24.67 6.12
CA ALA A 32 -9.18 -23.50 5.62
C ALA A 32 -9.11 -22.21 6.44
N LEU A 33 -8.49 -21.23 5.81
CA LEU A 33 -8.56 -19.81 6.08
C LEU A 33 -10.03 -19.36 6.00
N THR A 34 -10.66 -19.17 7.16
CA THR A 34 -12.03 -18.67 7.27
C THR A 34 -12.02 -17.15 7.15
N THR A 35 -12.55 -16.64 6.04
CA THR A 35 -12.93 -15.23 5.86
C THR A 35 -14.09 -14.92 6.80
N THR A 36 -13.82 -14.36 7.98
CA THR A 36 -14.85 -13.84 8.87
C THR A 36 -15.09 -12.37 8.57
N THR A 37 -16.17 -12.13 7.82
CA THR A 37 -16.88 -10.86 7.75
C THR A 37 -17.31 -10.47 9.16
N SER A 38 -16.49 -9.65 9.83
CA SER A 38 -16.81 -9.04 11.11
C SER A 38 -17.08 -7.56 10.85
N THR A 39 -18.37 -7.23 10.76
CA THR A 39 -18.91 -5.88 10.75
C THR A 39 -18.60 -5.19 12.07
N THR A 40 -17.46 -4.50 12.11
CA THR A 40 -17.17 -3.44 13.09
C THR A 40 -16.51 -2.28 12.34
N ASP A 41 -17.08 -1.08 12.48
CA ASP A 41 -16.62 0.17 11.88
C ASP A 41 -15.21 0.56 12.37
N ALA A 42 -14.19 -0.08 11.80
CA ALA A 42 -12.81 0.38 11.76
C ALA A 42 -12.41 0.42 10.28
N ALA A 43 -11.88 1.57 9.86
CA ALA A 43 -11.44 1.90 8.51
C ALA A 43 -11.02 0.68 7.67
N THR A 44 -11.80 0.37 6.63
CA THR A 44 -11.41 -0.62 5.62
C THR A 44 -10.14 -0.12 4.93
N ASP A 45 -9.00 -0.70 5.30
CA ASP A 45 -7.79 -0.64 4.50
C ASP A 45 -8.04 -1.50 3.26
N ASP A 46 -8.34 -0.84 2.14
CA ASP A 46 -8.49 -1.50 0.85
C ASP A 46 -7.11 -1.94 0.35
N ASP A 47 -6.81 -3.21 0.62
CA ASP A 47 -5.56 -3.89 0.25
C ASP A 47 -5.63 -4.51 -1.16
N SER A 48 -6.65 -4.19 -1.96
CA SER A 48 -6.73 -4.63 -3.37
C SER A 48 -5.64 -3.99 -4.24
N TRP A 49 -5.32 -4.65 -5.37
CA TRP A 49 -4.28 -4.21 -6.29
C TRP A 49 -4.87 -3.64 -7.59
N VAL A 50 -4.45 -2.44 -7.98
CA VAL A 50 -4.92 -1.74 -9.18
C VAL A 50 -3.76 -1.36 -10.09
N ASN A 51 -4.05 -1.11 -11.36
CA ASN A 51 -3.07 -0.56 -12.31
C ASN A 51 -2.77 0.91 -11.98
N ALA A 52 -1.50 1.29 -12.12
CA ALA A 52 -1.11 2.68 -12.24
C ALA A 52 -1.48 3.18 -13.64
N ASP A 53 -2.13 4.33 -13.74
CA ASP A 53 -2.53 4.92 -15.02
C ASP A 53 -1.56 6.02 -15.46
N ALA A 54 -0.94 6.69 -14.48
CA ALA A 54 0.08 7.71 -14.70
C ALA A 54 1.28 7.52 -13.76
N PRO A 55 2.47 8.04 -14.11
CA PRO A 55 3.64 8.02 -13.21
C PRO A 55 3.35 8.63 -11.83
N THR A 56 2.46 9.63 -11.78
CA THR A 56 2.03 10.28 -10.54
C THR A 56 1.24 9.37 -9.60
N ASP A 57 0.67 8.26 -10.10
CA ASP A 57 -0.03 7.30 -9.26
C ASP A 57 0.94 6.46 -8.43
N VAL A 58 2.14 6.19 -8.96
CA VAL A 58 3.12 5.27 -8.40
C VAL A 58 3.59 5.75 -7.01
N SER A 59 3.07 5.10 -5.96
CA SER A 59 3.46 5.40 -4.58
C SER A 59 3.11 4.26 -3.65
N GLY A 60 3.88 4.09 -2.56
CA GLY A 60 3.64 3.02 -1.59
C GLY A 60 3.98 1.64 -2.15
N PRO A 61 3.36 0.56 -1.63
CA PRO A 61 3.60 -0.79 -2.10
C PRO A 61 3.16 -0.99 -3.56
N ILE A 62 4.08 -1.47 -4.38
CA ILE A 62 3.91 -1.79 -5.80
C ILE A 62 4.51 -3.16 -6.14
N ILE A 63 4.09 -3.73 -7.26
CA ILE A 63 4.80 -4.79 -7.99
C ILE A 63 5.11 -4.29 -9.40
N VAL A 64 6.27 -4.67 -9.93
CA VAL A 64 6.68 -4.39 -11.31
C VAL A 64 6.54 -5.68 -12.09
N VAL A 65 5.47 -5.80 -12.87
CA VAL A 65 5.15 -6.98 -13.68
C VAL A 65 5.94 -6.92 -14.99
N LEU A 66 6.63 -8.01 -15.30
CA LEU A 66 7.56 -8.15 -16.41
C LEU A 66 6.85 -8.78 -17.62
N PRO A 67 7.20 -8.37 -18.86
CA PRO A 67 6.58 -8.88 -20.09
C PRO A 67 7.13 -10.27 -20.47
N THR A 68 6.98 -11.26 -19.59
CA THR A 68 7.48 -12.63 -19.77
C THR A 68 6.35 -13.65 -19.88
N GLU A 69 6.66 -14.83 -20.41
CA GLU A 69 5.75 -15.99 -20.43
C GLU A 69 6.43 -17.21 -19.79
N PRO A 70 5.97 -17.71 -18.62
CA PRO A 70 4.83 -17.24 -17.83
C PRO A 70 5.05 -15.86 -17.21
N VAL A 71 3.98 -15.19 -16.75
CA VAL A 71 4.04 -13.85 -16.18
C VAL A 71 4.92 -13.84 -14.93
N THR A 72 5.92 -12.96 -14.92
CA THR A 72 6.82 -12.76 -13.78
C THR A 72 6.79 -11.32 -13.30
N CYS A 73 7.37 -11.05 -12.14
CA CYS A 73 7.57 -9.72 -11.58
C CYS A 73 9.00 -9.55 -11.07
N LEU A 74 9.42 -8.31 -10.94
CA LEU A 74 10.69 -7.95 -10.34
C LEU A 74 10.67 -8.27 -8.83
N ALA A 75 11.58 -9.12 -8.38
CA ALA A 75 11.70 -9.49 -6.97
C ALA A 75 13.15 -9.36 -6.49
N CYS A 76 13.33 -9.36 -5.16
CA CYS A 76 14.65 -9.43 -4.56
C CYS A 76 14.71 -10.39 -3.37
N ASP A 77 15.85 -11.05 -3.19
CA ASP A 77 16.10 -11.88 -2.01
C ASP A 77 16.66 -11.04 -0.84
N ALA A 78 16.84 -11.69 0.31
CA ALA A 78 17.37 -11.04 1.52
C ALA A 78 18.84 -10.57 1.37
N ASN A 79 19.59 -11.13 0.41
CA ASN A 79 20.96 -10.73 0.10
C ASN A 79 21.02 -9.55 -0.88
N GLY A 80 19.88 -9.15 -1.44
CA GLY A 80 19.77 -8.10 -2.44
C GLY A 80 20.01 -8.57 -3.87
N LYS A 81 19.99 -9.88 -4.16
CA LYS A 81 19.96 -10.37 -5.54
C LYS A 81 18.58 -10.09 -6.12
N VAL A 82 18.55 -9.44 -7.28
CA VAL A 82 17.33 -9.17 -8.04
C VAL A 82 17.08 -10.31 -9.03
N PHE A 83 15.82 -10.72 -9.20
CA PHE A 83 15.43 -11.82 -10.09
C PHE A 83 13.98 -11.68 -10.58
N CYS A 84 13.65 -12.42 -11.64
CA CYS A 84 12.29 -12.59 -12.14
C CYS A 84 11.56 -13.65 -11.30
N SER A 85 10.55 -13.25 -10.53
CA SER A 85 9.68 -14.19 -9.81
C SER A 85 8.40 -14.42 -10.59
N GLN A 86 8.07 -15.67 -10.90
CA GLN A 86 6.76 -16.01 -11.47
C GLN A 86 5.63 -15.50 -10.55
N ILE A 87 4.51 -15.07 -11.13
CA ILE A 87 3.29 -14.65 -10.42
C ILE A 87 2.26 -15.78 -10.47
N GLU A 88 1.87 -16.31 -9.30
CA GLU A 88 0.84 -17.36 -9.21
C GLU A 88 -0.58 -16.77 -9.15
N ASN A 89 -0.74 -15.63 -8.47
CA ASN A 89 -2.02 -14.95 -8.33
C ASN A 89 -2.28 -14.04 -9.54
N CYS A 90 -2.69 -14.62 -10.65
CA CYS A 90 -3.17 -13.90 -11.84
C CYS A 90 -4.39 -14.62 -12.44
N VAL A 91 -5.39 -13.87 -12.89
CA VAL A 91 -6.59 -14.42 -13.52
C VAL A 91 -6.23 -14.78 -14.96
N GLU A 92 -6.32 -16.08 -15.30
CA GLU A 92 -6.07 -16.59 -16.65
C GLU A 92 -4.71 -16.19 -17.26
N GLY A 93 -3.70 -15.89 -16.43
CA GLY A 93 -2.40 -15.43 -16.90
C GLY A 93 -2.36 -13.96 -17.33
N ASP A 94 -3.41 -13.16 -17.07
CA ASP A 94 -3.44 -11.74 -17.42
C ASP A 94 -2.52 -10.89 -16.51
N PRO A 95 -1.48 -10.23 -17.04
CA PRO A 95 -0.62 -9.31 -16.28
C PRO A 95 -1.38 -8.16 -15.59
N ALA A 96 -2.54 -7.77 -16.14
CA ALA A 96 -3.35 -6.68 -15.59
C ALA A 96 -4.14 -7.06 -14.34
N THR A 97 -4.18 -8.36 -13.99
CA THR A 97 -4.83 -8.89 -12.77
C THR A 97 -3.86 -9.50 -11.76
N SER A 98 -2.55 -9.56 -12.07
CA SER A 98 -1.47 -9.97 -11.16
C SER A 98 -1.50 -9.33 -9.76
N GLU A 99 -1.39 -10.16 -8.72
CA GLU A 99 -1.22 -9.77 -7.33
C GLU A 99 0.01 -10.48 -6.72
N PRO A 100 0.73 -9.85 -5.78
CA PRO A 100 1.84 -10.51 -5.13
C PRO A 100 1.35 -11.67 -4.24
N HIS A 101 2.11 -12.76 -4.22
CA HIS A 101 1.93 -13.88 -3.29
C HIS A 101 3.16 -14.09 -2.38
N ASP A 102 4.26 -13.39 -2.66
CA ASP A 102 5.48 -13.37 -1.84
C ASP A 102 5.87 -11.92 -1.56
N VAL A 103 6.28 -11.63 -0.31
CA VAL A 103 6.76 -10.31 0.11
C VAL A 103 7.97 -9.84 -0.71
N ARG A 104 8.76 -10.76 -1.24
CA ARG A 104 9.94 -10.47 -2.08
C ARG A 104 9.60 -9.80 -3.41
N GLN A 105 8.35 -9.91 -3.86
CA GLN A 105 7.83 -9.33 -5.10
C GLN A 105 7.44 -7.86 -4.91
N VAL A 106 7.27 -7.42 -3.67
CA VAL A 106 6.73 -6.10 -3.32
C VAL A 106 7.87 -5.09 -3.12
N TRP A 107 7.72 -3.94 -3.76
CA TRP A 107 8.59 -2.78 -3.60
C TRP A 107 7.80 -1.62 -3.04
N VAL A 108 8.41 -0.83 -2.15
CA VAL A 108 7.83 0.44 -1.69
C VAL A 108 8.40 1.55 -2.57
N ALA A 109 7.56 2.08 -3.46
CA ALA A 109 7.88 3.20 -4.33
C ALA A 109 7.71 4.53 -3.60
N THR A 110 8.76 5.35 -3.60
CA THR A 110 8.75 6.69 -3.02
C THR A 110 9.37 7.67 -4.01
N ARG A 111 8.62 8.71 -4.38
CA ARG A 111 9.15 9.83 -5.16
C ARG A 111 10.15 10.62 -4.32
N VAL A 112 11.33 10.87 -4.86
CA VAL A 112 12.37 11.67 -4.21
C VAL A 112 11.95 13.14 -4.25
N ALA A 113 11.96 13.80 -3.09
CA ALA A 113 11.51 15.19 -2.99
C ALA A 113 12.41 16.11 -3.84
N GLY A 114 11.79 16.98 -4.62
CA GLY A 114 12.51 17.91 -5.52
C GLY A 114 12.93 17.32 -6.86
N THR A 115 12.66 16.03 -7.12
CA THR A 115 12.89 15.41 -8.43
C THR A 115 11.65 14.65 -8.93
N GLU A 116 11.72 14.16 -10.17
CA GLU A 116 10.72 13.24 -10.74
C GLU A 116 11.10 11.77 -10.57
N SER A 117 12.24 11.51 -9.92
CA SER A 117 12.78 10.17 -9.73
C SER A 117 12.11 9.45 -8.57
N PHE A 118 12.02 8.14 -8.70
CA PHE A 118 11.50 7.21 -7.73
C PHE A 118 12.63 6.36 -7.16
N SER A 119 12.53 6.08 -5.87
CA SER A 119 13.29 5.04 -5.20
C SER A 119 12.38 3.84 -4.93
N LEU A 120 12.89 2.64 -5.13
CA LEU A 120 12.17 1.39 -4.92
C LEU A 120 12.83 0.62 -3.78
N LYS A 121 12.14 0.50 -2.63
CA LYS A 121 12.66 -0.17 -1.44
C LYS A 121 12.09 -1.58 -1.32
N GLY A 122 12.96 -2.59 -1.28
CA GLY A 122 12.56 -3.99 -1.10
C GLY A 122 12.15 -4.33 0.34
N HIS A 123 11.59 -5.52 0.52
CA HIS A 123 11.08 -6.03 1.81
C HIS A 123 12.13 -6.02 2.95
N HIS A 124 13.40 -6.23 2.64
CA HIS A 124 14.53 -6.22 3.58
C HIS A 124 15.10 -4.82 3.86
N GLY A 125 14.43 -3.79 3.35
CA GLY A 125 14.72 -2.40 3.67
C GLY A 125 15.88 -1.78 2.90
N ARG A 126 16.34 -2.43 1.82
CA ARG A 126 17.36 -1.90 0.89
C ARG A 126 16.71 -1.41 -0.40
N TYR A 127 17.40 -0.53 -1.10
CA TYR A 127 16.91 0.07 -2.34
C TYR A 127 17.40 -0.70 -3.56
N LEU A 128 16.51 -0.89 -4.54
CA LEU A 128 16.89 -1.31 -5.89
C LEU A 128 17.84 -0.26 -6.45
N GLY A 129 18.94 -0.72 -7.03
CA GLY A 129 19.86 0.12 -7.77
C GLY A 129 20.36 -0.59 -9.02
N CYS A 130 20.80 0.22 -9.98
CA CYS A 130 21.43 -0.24 -11.21
C CYS A 130 22.88 0.25 -11.26
N ASP A 131 23.82 -0.67 -11.37
CA ASP A 131 25.23 -0.32 -11.55
C ASP A 131 25.53 0.15 -12.99
N LYS A 132 26.77 0.58 -13.23
CA LYS A 132 27.23 1.09 -14.53
C LYS A 132 27.30 0.03 -15.64
N TYR A 133 27.17 -1.25 -15.28
CA TYR A 133 27.19 -2.38 -16.21
C TYR A 133 25.78 -2.93 -16.46
N GLY A 134 24.73 -2.25 -15.99
CA GLY A 134 23.34 -2.70 -16.14
C GLY A 134 22.93 -3.79 -15.15
N ILE A 135 23.72 -4.06 -14.10
CA ILE A 135 23.41 -5.10 -13.12
C ILE A 135 22.53 -4.50 -12.03
N LEU A 136 21.38 -5.14 -11.81
CA LEU A 136 20.43 -4.76 -10.77
C LEU A 136 20.77 -5.45 -9.44
N SER A 137 20.74 -4.68 -8.36
CA SER A 137 20.87 -5.23 -7.00
C SER A 137 20.07 -4.40 -6.00
N ALA A 138 19.67 -5.01 -4.89
CA ALA A 138 18.97 -4.35 -3.79
C ALA A 138 19.84 -4.38 -2.52
N THR A 139 21.01 -3.74 -2.59
CA THR A 139 22.02 -3.79 -1.52
C THR A 139 22.32 -2.43 -0.91
N SER A 140 21.75 -1.32 -1.38
CA SER A 140 22.02 -0.01 -0.77
C SER A 140 21.04 0.30 0.37
N THR A 141 21.52 0.90 1.46
CA THR A 141 20.68 1.42 2.56
C THR A 141 20.25 2.87 2.34
N ALA A 142 20.78 3.53 1.32
CA ALA A 142 20.52 4.93 1.01
C ALA A 142 20.24 5.11 -0.49
N VAL A 143 19.50 6.16 -0.82
CA VAL A 143 19.21 6.50 -2.22
C VAL A 143 20.33 7.37 -2.76
N SER A 144 21.02 6.87 -3.78
CA SER A 144 21.97 7.63 -4.61
C SER A 144 21.45 7.65 -6.07
N PRO A 145 22.18 8.25 -7.03
CA PRO A 145 21.77 8.19 -8.43
C PRO A 145 21.56 6.77 -8.96
N ALA A 146 22.33 5.79 -8.46
CA ALA A 146 22.18 4.39 -8.87
C ALA A 146 20.83 3.78 -8.45
N GLU A 147 20.22 4.26 -7.35
CA GLU A 147 18.93 3.83 -6.81
C GLU A 147 17.75 4.73 -7.22
N SER A 148 17.99 5.63 -8.19
CA SER A 148 17.00 6.59 -8.67
C SER A 148 16.53 6.20 -10.07
N PHE A 149 15.22 6.04 -10.24
CA PHE A 149 14.59 5.65 -11.51
C PHE A 149 13.53 6.65 -11.95
N THR A 150 13.42 6.91 -13.24
CA THR A 150 12.33 7.71 -13.81
C THR A 150 11.30 6.78 -14.44
N VAL A 151 10.03 6.98 -14.11
CA VAL A 151 8.92 6.19 -14.65
C VAL A 151 8.38 6.90 -15.89
N ILE A 152 8.64 6.35 -17.07
CA ILE A 152 8.25 6.92 -18.36
C ILE A 152 7.01 6.21 -18.89
N PRO A 153 5.87 6.91 -19.09
CA PRO A 153 4.66 6.29 -19.62
C PRO A 153 4.86 5.94 -21.10
N ILE A 154 4.33 4.78 -21.52
CA ILE A 154 4.36 4.35 -22.92
C ILE A 154 3.05 4.78 -23.61
N PRO A 155 3.09 5.66 -24.62
CA PRO A 155 1.87 6.22 -25.23
C PRO A 155 0.94 5.17 -25.85
N ASP A 156 1.50 4.14 -26.46
CA ASP A 156 0.76 3.14 -27.24
C ASP A 156 0.21 1.98 -26.39
N ASN A 157 0.60 1.90 -25.12
CA ASN A 157 0.19 0.82 -24.23
C ASN A 157 -0.18 1.35 -22.84
N PRO A 158 -1.47 1.63 -22.58
CA PRO A 158 -1.91 2.24 -21.34
C PRO A 158 -1.57 1.36 -20.12
N SER A 159 -1.28 2.02 -19.00
CA SER A 159 -0.83 1.38 -17.75
C SER A 159 0.51 0.63 -17.84
N THR A 160 1.31 0.88 -18.88
CA THR A 160 2.68 0.38 -18.98
C THR A 160 3.71 1.51 -19.01
N PHE A 161 4.90 1.19 -18.53
CA PHE A 161 5.95 2.16 -18.24
C PHE A 161 7.33 1.59 -18.57
N GLY A 162 8.21 2.45 -19.08
CA GLY A 162 9.65 2.23 -19.03
C GLY A 162 10.20 2.70 -17.68
N LEU A 163 11.15 1.96 -17.11
CA LEU A 163 11.91 2.36 -15.93
C LEU A 163 13.30 2.79 -16.38
N GLN A 164 13.52 4.11 -16.46
CA GLN A 164 14.79 4.68 -16.87
C GLN A 164 15.72 4.84 -15.65
N THR A 165 16.99 4.47 -15.79
CA THR A 165 18.03 4.65 -14.79
C THR A 165 18.59 6.07 -14.85
N ALA A 166 19.36 6.49 -13.85
CA ALA A 166 20.08 7.77 -13.88
C ALA A 166 21.17 7.90 -14.96
N ARG A 167 21.38 6.86 -15.79
CA ARG A 167 22.31 6.86 -16.93
C ARG A 167 21.59 6.88 -18.28
N ASP A 168 20.32 7.26 -18.29
CA ASP A 168 19.46 7.32 -19.46
C ASP A 168 19.20 5.98 -20.17
N THR A 169 19.61 4.86 -19.56
CA THR A 169 19.27 3.50 -19.99
C THR A 169 17.99 3.01 -19.33
N PHE A 170 17.40 1.93 -19.86
CA PHE A 170 16.15 1.34 -19.38
C PHE A 170 16.38 -0.02 -18.74
N LEU A 171 15.55 -0.35 -17.76
CA LEU A 171 15.38 -1.73 -17.33
C LEU A 171 14.88 -2.57 -18.50
N THR A 172 15.41 -3.79 -18.63
CA THR A 172 15.07 -4.73 -19.69
C THR A 172 15.08 -6.16 -19.20
N ILE A 173 14.29 -7.00 -19.85
CA ILE A 173 14.38 -8.45 -19.74
C ILE A 173 15.35 -9.00 -20.77
N ASP A 174 16.23 -9.87 -20.31
CA ASP A 174 17.14 -10.69 -21.10
C ASP A 174 16.72 -12.16 -21.01
N ASP A 175 16.04 -12.63 -22.07
CA ASP A 175 15.57 -14.01 -22.22
C ASP A 175 16.58 -14.92 -22.92
N SER A 176 17.80 -14.44 -23.19
CA SER A 176 18.81 -15.23 -23.92
C SER A 176 19.37 -16.41 -23.13
N LYS A 177 19.16 -16.44 -21.81
CA LYS A 177 19.77 -17.43 -20.91
C LYS A 177 18.90 -18.68 -20.77
N ALA A 178 19.53 -19.85 -20.89
CA ALA A 178 18.88 -21.14 -20.65
C ALA A 178 18.35 -21.33 -19.21
N SER A 179 18.84 -20.54 -18.26
CA SER A 179 18.37 -20.54 -16.86
C SER A 179 17.03 -19.80 -16.65
N GLY A 180 16.47 -19.19 -17.69
CA GLY A 180 15.27 -18.36 -17.62
C GLY A 180 15.56 -16.86 -17.70
N PRO A 181 14.50 -16.03 -17.69
CA PRO A 181 14.57 -14.58 -17.86
C PRO A 181 15.45 -13.93 -16.79
N ASP A 182 16.35 -13.03 -17.20
CA ASP A 182 17.14 -12.19 -16.32
C ASP A 182 16.77 -10.71 -16.48
N VAL A 183 17.00 -9.89 -15.46
CA VAL A 183 16.69 -8.45 -15.52
C VAL A 183 17.98 -7.65 -15.54
N ARG A 184 18.08 -6.73 -16.50
CA ARG A 184 19.20 -5.78 -16.64
C ARG A 184 18.69 -4.34 -16.70
N GLY A 185 19.62 -3.38 -16.67
CA GLY A 185 19.36 -1.93 -16.71
C GLY A 185 20.18 -1.17 -17.74
N ASP A 186 20.61 -1.84 -18.81
CA ASP A 186 21.49 -1.31 -19.86
C ASP A 186 20.85 -1.24 -21.25
N ALA A 187 19.52 -1.31 -21.35
CA ALA A 187 18.85 -1.09 -22.64
C ALA A 187 18.87 0.39 -23.06
N GLU A 188 19.14 0.66 -24.34
CA GLU A 188 19.28 2.03 -24.85
C GLU A 188 17.94 2.66 -25.32
N GLY A 189 16.89 1.85 -25.45
CA GLY A 189 15.61 2.32 -25.99
C GLY A 189 14.42 1.53 -25.49
N ILE A 190 13.24 2.09 -25.72
CA ILE A 190 11.97 1.48 -25.34
C ILE A 190 11.61 0.40 -26.37
N THR A 191 11.51 -0.83 -25.91
CA THR A 191 11.08 -2.01 -26.66
C THR A 191 10.04 -2.79 -25.85
N PHE A 192 9.58 -3.91 -26.38
CA PHE A 192 8.70 -4.82 -25.65
C PHE A 192 9.32 -5.26 -24.31
N ASN A 193 10.60 -5.65 -24.29
CA ASN A 193 11.29 -6.16 -23.10
C ASN A 193 11.61 -5.10 -22.04
N THR A 194 11.44 -3.81 -22.35
CA THR A 194 11.63 -2.68 -21.43
C THR A 194 10.31 -2.05 -20.99
N THR A 195 9.18 -2.64 -21.40
CA THR A 195 7.84 -2.13 -21.14
C THR A 195 7.21 -2.95 -20.02
N PHE A 196 7.08 -2.33 -18.84
CA PHE A 196 6.62 -3.00 -17.63
C PHE A 196 5.26 -2.50 -17.20
N ARG A 197 4.49 -3.36 -16.54
CA ARG A 197 3.22 -2.95 -15.92
C ARG A 197 3.44 -2.74 -14.43
N ILE A 198 2.97 -1.63 -13.89
CA ILE A 198 3.06 -1.33 -12.45
C ILE A 198 1.68 -1.51 -11.81
N ARG A 199 1.59 -2.46 -10.88
CA ARG A 199 0.42 -2.61 -10.01
C ARG A 199 0.73 -2.04 -8.64
N MET A 200 -0.26 -1.44 -8.00
CA MET A 200 -0.12 -0.79 -6.71
C MET A 200 -1.34 -1.06 -5.82
N GLN A 201 -1.16 -0.96 -4.50
CA GLN A 201 -2.28 -1.04 -3.57
C GLN A 201 -3.26 0.13 -3.78
N ALA A 202 -4.56 -0.18 -3.88
CA ALA A 202 -5.61 0.77 -4.24
C ALA A 202 -5.67 2.00 -3.31
N ARG A 203 -5.51 1.79 -2.00
CA ARG A 203 -5.46 2.87 -1.00
C ARG A 203 -4.33 3.88 -1.22
N PHE A 204 -3.29 3.52 -1.97
CA PHE A 204 -2.16 4.42 -2.24
C PHE A 204 -2.38 5.33 -3.45
N LYS A 205 -3.31 4.99 -4.35
CA LYS A 205 -3.60 5.78 -5.55
C LYS A 205 -4.10 7.19 -5.16
N PRO A 206 -3.52 8.28 -5.69
CA PRO A 206 -3.81 9.65 -5.26
C PRO A 206 -5.30 10.01 -5.27
N ARG A 207 -6.05 9.61 -6.30
CA ARG A 207 -7.50 9.87 -6.39
C ARG A 207 -8.28 9.25 -5.23
N HIS A 208 -7.90 8.04 -4.80
CA HIS A 208 -8.52 7.40 -3.64
C HIS A 208 -8.15 8.11 -2.34
N LYS A 209 -6.91 8.64 -2.21
CA LYS A 209 -6.50 9.43 -1.04
C LYS A 209 -7.23 10.77 -0.95
N VAL A 210 -7.33 11.52 -2.05
CA VAL A 210 -8.03 12.81 -2.08
C VAL A 210 -9.51 12.61 -1.78
N ALA A 211 -10.18 11.68 -2.45
CA ALA A 211 -11.59 11.39 -2.18
C ALA A 211 -11.84 10.93 -0.74
N LYS A 212 -10.89 10.18 -0.14
CA LYS A 212 -10.96 9.77 1.27
C LYS A 212 -10.71 10.95 2.22
N ALA A 213 -9.77 11.85 1.89
CA ALA A 213 -9.47 13.05 2.66
C ALA A 213 -10.63 14.06 2.62
N GLU A 214 -11.25 14.28 1.46
CA GLU A 214 -12.45 15.11 1.30
C GLU A 214 -13.61 14.53 2.10
N LYS A 215 -13.89 13.22 1.98
CA LYS A 215 -14.90 12.54 2.81
C LYS A 215 -14.59 12.61 4.32
N ALA A 216 -13.32 12.68 4.71
CA ALA A 216 -12.93 12.85 6.11
C ALA A 216 -13.11 14.30 6.59
N LEU A 217 -12.81 15.29 5.75
CA LEU A 217 -13.06 16.72 6.01
C LEU A 217 -14.57 17.03 6.06
N GLU A 218 -15.38 16.32 5.27
CA GLU A 218 -16.85 16.43 5.32
C GLU A 218 -17.45 15.85 6.62
N LYS A 219 -16.72 14.98 7.32
CA LYS A 219 -17.15 14.43 8.61
C LYS A 219 -16.91 15.45 9.72
N ILE A 220 -17.93 16.27 9.97
CA ILE A 220 -17.97 17.12 11.15
C ILE A 220 -17.91 16.29 12.45
N SER A 221 -17.02 16.69 13.36
CA SER A 221 -16.84 16.07 14.66
C SER A 221 -18.05 16.34 15.56
N LYS A 222 -18.26 15.48 16.58
CA LYS A 222 -19.32 15.69 17.58
C LYS A 222 -19.15 17.04 18.27
N LYS A 223 -17.90 17.41 18.61
CA LYS A 223 -17.57 18.67 19.26
C LYS A 223 -17.92 19.89 18.40
N GLU A 224 -17.60 19.86 17.10
CA GLU A 224 -17.96 20.95 16.19
C GLU A 224 -19.49 21.10 16.04
N LEU A 225 -20.24 19.99 16.05
CA LEU A 225 -21.71 20.03 16.06
C LEU A 225 -22.25 20.63 17.36
N GLU A 226 -21.65 20.28 18.50
CA GLU A 226 -22.01 20.83 19.81
C GLU A 226 -21.72 22.33 19.90
N ASP A 227 -20.56 22.77 19.40
CA ASP A 227 -20.17 24.18 19.35
C ASP A 227 -21.09 24.99 18.41
N LEU A 228 -21.47 24.41 17.26
CA LEU A 228 -22.39 25.03 16.31
C LEU A 228 -23.80 25.22 16.88
N ILE A 229 -24.27 24.28 17.70
CA ILE A 229 -25.61 24.33 18.31
C ILE A 229 -25.58 25.04 19.67
N GLY A 230 -24.43 25.16 20.31
CA GLY A 230 -24.23 25.83 21.59
C GLY A 230 -24.63 24.97 22.80
N ARG A 231 -24.71 23.64 22.64
CA ARG A 231 -25.01 22.70 23.74
C ARG A 231 -24.40 21.32 23.48
N ARG A 232 -24.32 20.53 24.54
CA ARG A 232 -23.98 19.10 24.44
C ARG A 232 -25.09 18.35 23.71
N LEU A 233 -24.73 17.50 22.76
CA LEU A 233 -25.67 16.75 21.92
C LEU A 233 -25.65 15.28 22.30
N GLU A 234 -26.83 14.68 22.35
CA GLU A 234 -26.98 13.23 22.48
C GLU A 234 -26.61 12.53 21.17
N ASP A 235 -26.19 11.27 21.26
CA ASP A 235 -25.66 10.53 20.10
C ASP A 235 -26.69 10.40 18.95
N ASP A 236 -27.98 10.37 19.26
CA ASP A 236 -29.05 10.34 18.27
C ASP A 236 -29.27 11.69 17.57
N GLU A 237 -29.04 12.81 18.29
CA GLU A 237 -29.09 14.15 17.72
C GLU A 237 -27.88 14.38 16.78
N VAL A 238 -26.70 13.91 17.19
CA VAL A 238 -25.49 13.91 16.35
C VAL A 238 -25.69 13.11 15.07
N LYS A 239 -26.32 11.92 15.15
CA LYS A 239 -26.65 11.11 13.97
C LYS A 239 -27.62 11.85 13.03
N LYS A 240 -28.66 12.49 13.56
CA LYS A 240 -29.63 13.27 12.76
C LYS A 240 -28.98 14.47 12.06
N LEU A 241 -28.09 15.19 12.74
CA LEU A 241 -27.36 16.32 12.16
C LEU A 241 -26.37 15.89 11.07
N ARG A 242 -25.67 14.78 11.29
CA ARG A 242 -24.80 14.18 10.25
C ARG A 242 -25.59 13.72 9.04
N LYS A 243 -26.78 13.15 9.24
CA LYS A 243 -27.70 12.74 8.17
C LYS A 243 -28.24 13.96 7.41
N ALA A 244 -28.71 14.98 8.11
CA ALA A 244 -29.21 16.23 7.53
C ALA A 244 -28.16 16.94 6.67
N ARG A 245 -26.88 16.87 7.04
CA ARG A 245 -25.76 17.40 6.23
C ARG A 245 -25.53 16.62 4.94
N ARG A 246 -25.70 15.30 4.96
CA ARG A 246 -25.62 14.46 3.76
C ARG A 246 -26.80 14.70 2.81
N GLU A 247 -27.96 15.03 3.36
CA GLU A 247 -29.21 15.28 2.62
C GLU A 247 -29.40 16.75 2.22
N GLY A 248 -28.45 17.64 2.55
CA GLY A 248 -28.49 19.07 2.21
C GLY A 248 -29.40 19.91 3.11
N ASN A 249 -30.12 19.31 4.07
CA ASN A 249 -31.01 20.00 4.99
C ASN A 249 -30.39 20.30 6.38
N PHE A 250 -29.10 20.60 6.42
CA PHE A 250 -28.42 20.85 7.70
C PHE A 250 -28.93 22.10 8.41
N HIS A 251 -29.23 23.16 7.66
CA HIS A 251 -29.57 24.46 8.22
C HIS A 251 -30.89 24.41 9.02
N GLU A 252 -31.96 23.86 8.44
CA GLU A 252 -33.26 23.76 9.11
C GLU A 252 -33.19 22.87 10.35
N VAL A 253 -32.54 21.72 10.24
CA VAL A 253 -32.38 20.78 11.35
C VAL A 253 -31.54 21.41 12.47
N SER A 254 -30.46 22.12 12.13
CA SER A 254 -29.63 22.81 13.13
C SER A 254 -30.41 23.92 13.87
N LEU A 255 -31.27 24.66 13.17
CA LEU A 255 -32.16 25.66 13.75
C LEU A 255 -33.17 25.03 14.70
N ALA A 256 -33.78 23.90 14.34
CA ALA A 256 -34.72 23.20 15.21
C ALA A 256 -34.09 22.79 16.55
N TYR A 257 -32.84 22.33 16.54
CA TYR A 257 -32.10 21.99 17.76
C TYR A 257 -31.67 23.20 18.57
N LYS A 258 -31.34 24.33 17.93
CA LYS A 258 -31.09 25.61 18.60
C LYS A 258 -32.35 26.17 19.28
N VAL A 259 -33.47 26.19 18.57
CA VAL A 259 -34.76 26.70 19.07
C VAL A 259 -35.28 25.85 20.23
N LYS A 260 -35.15 24.52 20.17
CA LYS A 260 -35.52 23.62 21.28
C LYS A 260 -34.76 23.91 22.59
N THR A 261 -33.67 24.65 22.51
CA THR A 261 -32.86 25.07 23.67
C THR A 261 -33.30 26.43 24.22
N SER A 262 -33.88 27.28 23.38
CA SER A 262 -34.42 28.58 23.78
C SER A 262 -35.84 28.40 24.31
N HIS A 263 -35.96 28.13 25.61
CA HIS A 263 -37.24 28.30 26.30
C HIS A 263 -37.52 29.80 26.40
N ASP A 264 -38.46 30.29 25.59
CA ASP A 264 -38.98 31.65 25.77
C ASP A 264 -39.62 31.73 27.16
N LYS A 265 -39.14 32.68 27.97
CA LYS A 265 -39.55 32.84 29.37
C LYS A 265 -40.67 33.89 29.52
N TYR A 266 -41.19 34.42 28.40
CA TYR A 266 -42.20 35.49 28.41
C TYR A 266 -43.43 35.21 27.53
N ALA A 267 -43.74 33.94 27.24
CA ALA A 267 -45.00 33.53 26.63
C ALA A 267 -46.02 33.03 27.68
#